data_AF-D3IC71-F1
#
_entry.id   AF-D3IC71-F1
#
_cell.length_a   1.000
_cell.length_b   1.000
_cell.length_c   1.000
_cell.angle_alpha   90.00
_cell.angle_beta   90.00
_cell.angle_gamma   90.00
#
_symmetry.space_group_name_H-M   'P 1'
#
loop_
_entity.id
_entity.type
_entity.pdbx_description
1 polymer ?
#
loop_
_entity_poly.entity_id
_entity_poly.type
_entity_poly.pdbx_seq_one_letter_code
_entity_poly.pdbx_strand_id
1 'polypeptide(L)'
;MKTRDNSQTEVKSNQYKERSYYEWGCNLQVVRKGNGEIAMTESELARFFGVTWKKLNGRLKAIVHNPNLHPDERSAGESVMVRGNELAGYAPLYPFPIIIALSFHLDNTEAHFFRKYIIQELQRPKATITPIFLFGGTQH
;
A
#
# COMPACT_ATOMS: atom_id res chain seq x y z
N MET A 1 43.35 29.11 -9.22
CA MET A 1 43.70 27.99 -8.33
C MET A 1 42.66 27.95 -7.22
N LYS A 2 41.85 26.87 -7.21
CA LYS A 2 41.25 26.15 -6.06
C LYS A 2 40.78 26.96 -4.81
N THR A 3 39.62 26.74 -4.20
CA THR A 3 38.52 25.77 -4.38
C THR A 3 37.44 26.03 -3.32
N ARG A 4 36.18 25.74 -3.70
CA ARG A 4 35.12 25.07 -2.91
C ARG A 4 34.39 25.91 -1.86
N ASP A 5 33.27 26.46 -2.33
CA ASP A 5 32.02 26.49 -1.58
C ASP A 5 31.79 25.14 -0.87
N ASN A 6 31.92 25.16 0.45
CA ASN A 6 31.32 24.13 1.30
C ASN A 6 29.82 24.45 1.38
N SER A 7 29.09 24.21 0.29
CA SER A 7 27.70 23.81 0.43
C SER A 7 27.75 22.46 1.15
N GLN A 8 27.67 22.49 2.48
CA GLN A 8 27.23 21.33 3.23
C GLN A 8 25.89 20.97 2.62
N THR A 9 25.93 20.01 1.69
CA THR A 9 24.76 19.28 1.26
C THR A 9 24.27 18.64 2.53
N GLU A 10 23.35 19.32 3.22
CA GLU A 10 22.41 18.70 4.12
C GLU A 10 21.74 17.61 3.29
N VAL A 11 22.36 16.43 3.32
CA VAL A 11 21.74 15.18 2.93
C VAL A 11 20.61 15.05 3.93
N LYS A 12 19.49 15.70 3.59
CA LYS A 12 18.25 15.64 4.34
C LYS A 12 17.97 14.15 4.50
N SER A 13 18.20 13.66 5.70
CA SER A 13 17.75 12.39 6.25
C SER A 13 16.22 12.25 6.23
N ASN A 14 15.52 13.19 5.59
CA ASN A 14 14.12 13.14 5.20
C ASN A 14 13.93 12.17 4.04
N GLN A 15 13.94 10.85 4.29
CA GLN A 15 13.07 9.92 3.57
C GLN A 15 13.08 8.46 4.07
N TYR A 16 13.52 8.18 5.29
CA TYR A 16 12.94 7.07 6.04
C TYR A 16 11.51 7.46 6.47
N LYS A 17 10.59 7.60 5.52
CA LYS A 17 9.16 7.45 5.84
C LYS A 17 9.02 5.97 6.23
N GLU A 18 9.09 5.72 7.54
CA GLU A 18 9.01 4.40 8.15
C GLU A 18 7.91 3.58 7.47
N ARG A 19 8.32 2.54 6.73
CA ARG A 19 7.39 1.51 6.27
C ARG A 19 6.93 0.77 7.50
N SER A 20 5.65 0.87 7.82
CA SER A 20 5.05 0.00 8.83
C SER A 20 4.44 -1.22 8.14
N TYR A 21 4.68 -2.39 8.73
CA TYR A 21 4.04 -3.65 8.34
C TYR A 21 2.77 -3.80 9.17
N TYR A 22 1.63 -3.90 8.49
CA TYR A 22 0.35 -4.20 9.13
C TYR A 22 -0.01 -5.65 8.83
N GLU A 23 -0.21 -6.46 9.86
CA GLU A 23 -0.62 -7.84 9.70
C GLU A 23 -2.13 -7.88 9.45
N TRP A 24 -2.53 -8.22 8.23
CA TRP A 24 -3.88 -8.66 7.90
C TRP A 24 -3.97 -10.17 8.13
N GLY A 25 -5.15 -10.62 8.58
CA GLY A 25 -5.43 -12.05 8.81
C GLY A 25 -4.98 -12.91 7.62
N CYS A 26 -4.56 -14.14 7.90
CA CYS A 26 -3.86 -15.04 6.98
C CYS A 26 -2.37 -14.70 6.72
N ASN A 27 -1.64 -14.17 7.70
CA ASN A 27 -0.20 -13.82 7.59
C ASN A 27 0.11 -12.77 6.51
N LEU A 28 -0.88 -11.95 6.15
CA LEU A 28 -0.83 -11.06 5.01
C LEU A 28 -0.26 -9.70 5.44
N GLN A 29 1.00 -9.39 5.12
CA GLN A 29 1.63 -8.14 5.57
C GLN A 29 1.47 -7.01 4.54
N VAL A 30 0.87 -5.89 4.97
CA VAL A 30 0.68 -4.69 4.14
C VAL A 30 1.74 -3.64 4.44
N VAL A 31 2.28 -3.03 3.40
CA VAL A 31 3.23 -1.92 3.50
C VAL A 31 2.48 -0.59 3.41
N ARG A 32 2.63 0.25 4.46
CA ARG A 32 2.11 1.63 4.49
C ARG A 32 3.24 2.63 4.32
N LYS A 33 2.98 3.71 3.57
CA LYS A 33 3.94 4.82 3.36
C LYS A 33 3.42 6.10 4.04
N GLY A 34 4.27 6.75 4.83
CA GLY A 34 4.01 8.09 5.39
C GLY A 34 2.70 8.17 6.18
N ASN A 35 1.74 8.98 5.72
CA ASN A 35 0.45 9.25 6.38
C ASN A 35 -0.52 8.04 6.39
N GLY A 36 -0.03 6.81 6.17
CA GLY A 36 -0.82 5.59 6.21
C GLY A 36 -1.36 5.11 4.86
N GLU A 37 -0.94 5.72 3.74
CA GLU A 37 -1.32 5.26 2.41
C GLU A 37 -0.76 3.87 2.14
N ILE A 38 -1.61 2.95 1.68
CA ILE A 38 -1.21 1.59 1.31
C ILE A 38 -0.64 1.63 -0.10
N ALA A 39 0.65 1.33 -0.22
CA ALA A 39 1.33 1.23 -1.50
C ALA A 39 2.45 0.20 -1.44
N MET A 40 2.55 -0.65 -2.47
CA MET A 40 3.53 -1.74 -2.54
C MET A 40 4.37 -1.67 -3.81
N THR A 41 5.63 -2.07 -3.70
CA THR A 41 6.50 -2.38 -4.85
C THR A 41 6.10 -3.71 -5.47
N GLU A 42 6.56 -3.97 -6.70
CA GLU A 42 6.31 -5.24 -7.40
C GLU A 42 6.80 -6.47 -6.61
N SER A 43 7.92 -6.35 -5.88
CA SER A 43 8.49 -7.44 -5.08
C SER A 43 7.69 -7.69 -3.81
N GLU A 44 7.15 -6.64 -3.19
CA GLU A 44 6.21 -6.75 -2.09
C GLU A 44 4.90 -7.39 -2.56
N LEU A 45 4.37 -7.00 -3.73
CA LEU A 45 3.17 -7.61 -4.31
C LEU A 45 3.36 -9.10 -4.64
N ALA A 46 4.52 -9.47 -5.20
CA ALA A 46 4.85 -10.86 -5.49
C ALA A 46 4.85 -11.72 -4.21
N ARG A 47 5.45 -11.20 -3.13
CA ARG A 47 5.47 -11.87 -1.82
C ARG A 47 4.07 -11.92 -1.20
N PHE A 48 3.35 -10.81 -1.22
CA PHE A 48 2.00 -10.66 -0.66
C PHE A 48 1.00 -11.67 -1.25
N PHE A 49 1.01 -11.86 -2.58
CA PHE A 49 0.11 -12.81 -3.23
C PHE A 49 0.70 -14.21 -3.39
N GLY A 50 1.89 -14.48 -2.85
CA GLY A 50 2.56 -15.77 -3.01
C GLY A 50 2.80 -16.18 -4.48
N VAL A 51 3.11 -15.22 -5.35
CA VAL A 51 3.32 -15.46 -6.79
C VAL A 51 4.74 -15.15 -7.23
N THR A 52 5.17 -15.81 -8.30
CA THR A 52 6.42 -15.43 -8.96
C THR A 52 6.28 -14.08 -9.63
N TRP A 53 7.39 -13.34 -9.69
CA TRP A 53 7.49 -12.08 -10.41
C TRP A 53 6.95 -12.16 -11.85
N LYS A 54 7.27 -13.26 -12.55
CA LYS A 54 6.85 -13.48 -13.93
C LYS A 54 5.32 -13.52 -14.06
N LYS A 55 4.63 -14.17 -13.13
CA LYS A 55 3.16 -14.25 -13.10
C LYS A 55 2.54 -12.88 -12.76
N LEU A 56 3.15 -12.17 -11.82
CA LEU A 56 2.71 -10.83 -11.40
C LEU A 56 2.81 -9.80 -12.52
N ASN A 57 3.99 -9.67 -13.13
CA ASN A 57 4.35 -8.60 -14.07
C ASN A 57 3.38 -8.51 -15.26
N GLY A 58 3.02 -9.65 -15.87
CA GLY A 58 2.09 -9.67 -16.99
C GLY A 58 0.70 -9.15 -16.63
N ARG A 59 0.19 -9.51 -15.44
CA ARG A 59 -1.13 -9.06 -14.96
C ARG A 59 -1.10 -7.60 -14.52
N LEU A 60 -0.04 -7.20 -13.83
CA LEU A 60 0.14 -5.84 -13.35
C LEU A 60 0.23 -4.84 -14.52
N LYS A 61 1.00 -5.18 -15.56
CA LYS A 61 1.06 -4.35 -16.78
C LYS A 61 -0.31 -4.20 -17.44
N ALA A 62 -1.08 -5.28 -17.54
CA ALA A 62 -2.43 -5.22 -18.14
C ALA A 62 -3.37 -4.27 -17.38
N ILE A 63 -3.25 -4.21 -16.05
CA ILE A 63 -4.02 -3.29 -15.21
C ILE A 63 -3.54 -1.85 -15.41
N VAL A 64 -2.24 -1.60 -15.25
CA VAL A 64 -1.66 -0.24 -15.27
C VAL A 64 -1.79 0.43 -16.63
N HIS A 65 -1.78 -0.35 -17.73
CA HIS A 65 -1.98 0.15 -19.09
C HIS A 65 -3.45 0.24 -19.48
N ASN A 66 -4.39 -0.08 -18.58
CA ASN A 66 -5.81 0.05 -18.87
C ASN A 66 -6.15 1.53 -19.09
N PRO A 67 -6.71 1.91 -20.26
CA PRO A 67 -7.00 3.31 -20.57
C PRO A 67 -8.05 3.92 -19.65
N ASN A 68 -8.86 3.10 -18.97
CA ASN A 68 -9.91 3.56 -18.08
C ASN A 68 -9.41 4.03 -16.70
N LEU A 69 -8.15 3.74 -16.34
CA LEU A 69 -7.56 4.25 -15.12
C LEU A 69 -7.05 5.68 -15.32
N HIS A 70 -7.42 6.61 -14.45
CA HIS A 70 -6.87 7.96 -14.47
C HIS A 70 -5.38 7.92 -14.10
N PRO A 71 -4.51 8.81 -14.64
CA PRO A 71 -3.06 8.73 -14.41
C PRO A 71 -2.61 8.73 -12.94
N ASP A 72 -3.35 9.39 -12.06
CA ASP A 72 -3.11 9.42 -10.61
C ASP A 72 -3.48 8.09 -9.90
N GLU A 73 -4.41 7.30 -10.45
CA GLU A 73 -4.80 5.99 -9.93
C GLU A 73 -3.74 4.92 -10.22
N ARG A 74 -2.84 5.18 -11.18
CA ARG A 74 -1.86 4.19 -11.67
C ARG A 74 -0.60 4.10 -10.82
N SER A 75 -0.26 5.15 -10.06
CA SER A 75 1.02 5.23 -9.34
C SER A 75 0.90 6.04 -8.06
N ALA A 76 1.45 5.48 -6.96
CA ALA A 76 1.65 6.17 -5.69
C ALA A 76 3.04 6.84 -5.61
N GLY A 77 3.59 7.18 -6.78
CA GLY A 77 4.97 7.63 -6.95
C GLY A 77 5.96 6.48 -6.90
N GLU A 78 7.18 6.79 -6.46
CA GLU A 78 8.29 5.84 -6.45
C GLU A 78 8.85 5.65 -5.03
N SER A 79 9.55 4.54 -4.84
CA SER A 79 10.35 4.27 -3.65
C SER A 79 11.82 4.16 -4.01
N VAL A 80 12.67 4.77 -3.18
CA VAL A 80 14.12 4.66 -3.32
C VAL A 80 14.53 3.23 -3.01
N MET A 81 15.19 2.59 -3.96
CA MET A 81 15.91 1.34 -3.73
C MET A 81 17.33 1.68 -3.31
N VAL A 82 17.74 1.17 -2.14
CA VAL A 82 19.11 1.31 -1.63
C VAL A 82 19.76 -0.07 -1.65
N ARG A 83 20.99 -0.16 -2.18
CA ARG A 83 21.82 -1.37 -2.13
C ARG A 83 23.07 -1.05 -1.30
N GLY A 84 23.13 -1.58 -0.08
CA GLY A 84 24.17 -1.20 0.87
C GLY A 84 23.98 0.27 1.29
N ASN A 85 24.97 1.11 1.00
CA ASN A 85 24.94 2.55 1.31
C ASN A 85 24.67 3.43 0.06
N GLU A 86 24.43 2.83 -1.10
CA GLU A 86 24.25 3.55 -2.37
C GLU A 86 22.80 3.51 -2.87
N LEU A 87 22.37 4.61 -3.48
CA LEU A 87 21.09 4.70 -4.18
C LEU A 87 21.15 3.82 -5.43
N ALA A 88 20.43 2.70 -5.38
CA ALA A 88 20.40 1.69 -6.43
C ALA A 88 19.34 1.96 -7.50
N GLY A 89 18.39 2.88 -7.24
CA GLY A 89 17.39 3.31 -8.20
C GLY A 89 16.05 3.66 -7.55
N TYR A 90 15.01 3.71 -8.39
CA TYR A 90 13.64 4.00 -8.00
C TYR A 90 12.73 2.86 -8.46
N ALA A 91 11.89 2.35 -7.55
CA ALA A 91 10.89 1.33 -7.83
C ALA A 91 9.48 1.94 -7.80
N PRO A 92 8.64 1.70 -8.82
CA PRO A 92 7.25 2.13 -8.81
C PRO A 92 6.50 1.59 -7.60
N LEU A 93 5.60 2.41 -7.07
CA LEU A 93 4.68 2.03 -6.01
C LEU A 93 3.27 1.94 -6.55
N TYR A 94 2.63 0.81 -6.27
CA TYR A 94 1.26 0.53 -6.71
C TYR A 94 0.29 0.85 -5.58
N PRO A 95 -0.66 1.78 -5.78
CA PRO A 95 -1.62 2.16 -4.77
C PRO A 95 -2.67 1.07 -4.55
N PHE A 96 -3.37 1.13 -3.42
CA PHE A 96 -4.38 0.15 -3.02
C PHE A 96 -5.41 -0.25 -4.11
N PRO A 97 -5.94 0.65 -4.96
CA PRO A 97 -6.83 0.27 -6.06
C PRO A 97 -6.20 -0.72 -7.04
N ILE A 98 -4.90 -0.55 -7.36
CA ILE A 98 -4.16 -1.49 -8.21
C ILE A 98 -3.98 -2.84 -7.50
N ILE A 99 -3.73 -2.84 -6.20
CA ILE A 99 -3.61 -4.07 -5.39
C ILE A 99 -4.94 -4.86 -5.40
N ILE A 100 -6.06 -4.15 -5.23
CA ILE A 100 -7.41 -4.72 -5.35
C ILE A 100 -7.63 -5.29 -6.74
N ALA A 101 -7.42 -4.51 -7.79
CA ALA A 101 -7.60 -4.97 -9.17
C ALA A 101 -6.74 -6.19 -9.49
N LEU A 102 -5.49 -6.20 -9.01
CA LEU A 102 -4.55 -7.31 -9.21
C LEU A 102 -5.05 -8.60 -8.58
N SER A 103 -5.68 -8.51 -7.41
CA SER A 103 -6.26 -9.68 -6.76
C SER A 103 -7.33 -10.38 -7.61
N PHE A 104 -8.08 -9.66 -8.46
CA PHE A 104 -9.05 -10.26 -9.39
C PHE A 104 -8.39 -10.91 -10.62
N HIS A 105 -7.15 -10.52 -10.94
CA HIS A 105 -6.38 -11.09 -12.04
C HIS A 105 -5.51 -12.29 -11.61
N LEU A 106 -5.45 -12.56 -10.31
CA LEU A 106 -4.72 -13.68 -9.73
C LEU A 106 -5.70 -14.76 -9.27
N ASP A 107 -5.50 -15.96 -9.81
CA ASP A 107 -6.20 -17.17 -9.38
C ASP A 107 -5.27 -17.96 -8.45
N ASN A 108 -5.29 -17.60 -7.16
CA ASN A 108 -4.59 -18.29 -6.09
C ASN A 108 -5.28 -18.04 -4.72
N THR A 109 -4.85 -18.79 -3.71
CA THR A 109 -5.41 -18.76 -2.35
C THR A 109 -5.24 -17.40 -1.67
N GLU A 110 -4.05 -16.78 -1.76
CA GLU A 110 -3.79 -15.48 -1.12
C GLU A 110 -4.67 -14.36 -1.68
N ALA A 111 -4.82 -14.32 -3.00
CA ALA A 111 -5.72 -13.38 -3.68
C ALA A 111 -7.18 -13.64 -3.30
N HIS A 112 -7.58 -14.91 -3.11
CA HIS A 112 -8.91 -15.24 -2.62
C HIS A 112 -9.14 -14.72 -1.19
N PHE A 113 -8.22 -14.97 -0.26
CA PHE A 113 -8.34 -14.48 1.12
C PHE A 113 -8.34 -12.96 1.20
N PHE A 114 -7.48 -12.31 0.41
CA PHE A 114 -7.48 -10.86 0.31
C PHE A 114 -8.82 -10.31 -0.20
N ARG A 115 -9.39 -10.86 -1.29
CA ARG A 115 -10.73 -10.46 -1.78
C ARG A 115 -11.81 -10.67 -0.72
N LYS A 116 -11.79 -11.82 -0.04
CA LYS A 116 -12.74 -12.13 1.04
C LYS A 116 -12.63 -11.12 2.17
N TYR A 117 -11.42 -10.76 2.58
CA TYR A 117 -11.17 -9.76 3.60
C TYR A 117 -11.72 -8.38 3.19
N ILE A 118 -11.43 -7.92 1.97
CA ILE A 118 -11.95 -6.65 1.45
C ILE A 118 -13.48 -6.62 1.48
N ILE A 119 -14.13 -7.69 1.03
CA ILE A 119 -15.60 -7.80 1.08
C ILE A 119 -16.11 -7.74 2.52
N GLN A 120 -15.47 -8.45 3.45
CA GLN A 120 -15.84 -8.44 4.87
C GLN A 120 -15.72 -7.04 5.49
N GLU A 121 -14.64 -6.31 5.21
CA GLU A 121 -14.48 -4.94 5.70
C GLU A 121 -15.48 -3.98 5.08
N LEU A 122 -15.79 -4.12 3.79
CA LEU A 122 -16.81 -3.30 3.12
C LEU A 122 -18.23 -3.58 3.62
N GLN A 123 -18.52 -4.82 3.99
CA GLN A 123 -19.81 -5.25 4.55
C GLN A 123 -19.91 -5.02 6.05
N ARG A 124 -18.79 -4.71 6.72
CA ARG A 124 -18.79 -4.48 8.16
C ARG A 124 -19.65 -3.24 8.43
N PRO A 125 -20.72 -3.37 9.24
CA PRO A 125 -21.51 -2.20 9.60
C PRO A 125 -20.57 -1.19 10.27
N LYS A 126 -20.45 0.00 9.68
CA LYS A 126 -19.79 1.14 10.33
C LYS A 126 -20.48 1.30 11.69
N ALA A 127 -19.70 1.23 12.77
CA ALA A 127 -20.17 1.14 14.14
C ALA A 127 -21.53 1.83 14.34
N THR A 128 -22.56 1.02 14.60
CA THR A 128 -23.86 1.50 15.08
C THR A 128 -23.59 2.45 16.24
N ILE A 129 -23.94 3.72 16.09
CA ILE A 129 -23.91 4.68 17.20
C ILE A 129 -24.70 4.03 18.33
N THR A 130 -24.06 3.66 19.44
CA THR A 130 -24.76 3.12 20.59
C THR A 130 -25.66 4.23 21.14
N PRO A 131 -27.00 4.14 21.01
CA PRO A 131 -27.87 5.17 21.55
C PRO A 131 -27.75 5.16 23.08
N ILE A 132 -27.47 6.33 23.67
CA ILE A 132 -27.56 6.53 25.11
C ILE A 132 -28.99 6.93 25.42
N PHE A 133 -29.72 6.11 26.18
CA PHE A 133 -31.05 6.43 26.67
C PHE A 133 -30.94 7.02 28.08
N LEU A 134 -31.38 8.27 28.25
CA LEU A 134 -31.53 8.91 29.56
C LEU A 134 -32.99 8.81 29.98
N PHE A 135 -33.26 8.06 31.05
CA PHE A 135 -34.58 8.02 31.67
C PHE A 135 -34.63 9.08 32.79
N GLY A 136 -35.39 10.15 32.56
CA GLY A 136 -35.69 11.14 33.59
C GLY A 136 -36.79 10.61 34.51
N GLY A 137 -36.45 10.31 35.76
CA GLY A 137 -37.45 10.02 36.78
C GLY A 137 -38.02 11.33 37.32
N THR A 138 -39.29 11.62 37.08
CA THR A 138 -40.03 12.62 37.85
C THR A 138 -40.43 11.97 39.17
N GLN A 139 -39.76 12.33 40.26
CA GLN A 139 -40.28 12.06 41.60
C GLN A 139 -41.45 13.01 41.85
N HIS A 140 -42.59 12.43 42.22
CA HIS A 140 -43.87 13.10 42.49
C HIS A 140 -43.78 14.16 43.60
#